data_AF-A0A9E0ZUW0-F1
#
_entry.id   AF-A0A9E0ZUW0-F1
#
_cell.length_a   1.000
_cell.length_b   1.000
_cell.length_c   1.000
_cell.angle_alpha   90.00
_cell.angle_beta   90.00
_cell.angle_gamma   90.00
#
_symmetry.space_group_name_H-M   'P 1'
#
loop_
_entity.id
_entity.type
_entity.pdbx_description
1 polymer ?
#
loop_
_entity_poly.entity_id
_entity_poly.type
_entity_poly.pdbx_seq_one_letter_code
_entity_poly.pdbx_strand_id
1 'polypeptide(L)'
;MTERERMDKGLVYDCSSAEIMTEQTKHVGYMKEYNNLGLGDEKRMEELLHIMIAEVGENTYIQPPFYANWGGHHVHLGKWVYVNFNGTFVDDGNIYVGDYTMIGPNVTIATAGH
;
A
#
# COMPACT_ATOMS: atom_id res chain seq x y z
N MET A 1 -4.97 -13.69 -22.09
CA MET A 1 -4.51 -13.33 -20.74
C MET A 1 -5.10 -11.98 -20.43
N THR A 2 -5.66 -11.80 -19.25
CA THR A 2 -6.13 -10.48 -18.83
C THR A 2 -4.95 -9.58 -18.47
N GLU A 3 -5.16 -8.27 -18.34
CA GLU A 3 -4.06 -7.36 -17.97
C GLU A 3 -3.62 -7.62 -16.52
N ARG A 4 -4.55 -8.04 -15.65
CA ARG A 4 -4.24 -8.53 -14.30
C ARG A 4 -3.30 -9.73 -14.32
N GLU A 5 -3.59 -10.73 -15.15
CA GLU A 5 -2.72 -11.91 -15.27
C GLU A 5 -1.34 -11.58 -15.84
N ARG A 6 -1.22 -10.52 -16.67
CA ARG A 6 0.06 -10.03 -17.18
C ARG A 6 0.85 -9.37 -16.06
N MET A 7 0.22 -8.49 -15.28
CA MET A 7 0.81 -7.83 -14.10
C MET A 7 1.32 -8.86 -13.09
N ASP A 8 0.50 -9.84 -12.71
CA ASP A 8 0.88 -10.87 -11.73
C ASP A 8 2.07 -11.73 -12.20
N LYS A 9 2.26 -11.86 -13.52
CA LYS A 9 3.40 -12.58 -14.13
C LYS A 9 4.61 -11.68 -14.39
N GLY A 10 4.57 -10.40 -14.01
CA GLY A 10 5.64 -9.43 -14.27
C GLY A 10 5.83 -9.10 -15.75
N LEU A 11 4.81 -9.33 -16.58
CA LEU A 11 4.83 -8.95 -17.99
C LEU A 11 4.34 -7.50 -18.15
N VAL A 12 4.78 -6.83 -19.21
CA VAL A 12 4.24 -5.51 -19.59
C VAL A 12 2.73 -5.61 -19.74
N TYR A 13 1.98 -4.78 -19.03
CA TYR A 13 0.51 -4.75 -19.02
C TYR A 13 0.03 -3.31 -19.21
N ASP A 14 -1.23 -3.18 -19.63
CA ASP A 14 -1.91 -1.90 -19.73
C ASP A 14 -2.53 -1.51 -18.38
N CYS A 15 -1.84 -0.63 -17.66
CA CYS A 15 -2.30 -0.07 -16.38
C CYS A 15 -3.55 0.80 -16.51
N SER A 16 -3.94 1.21 -17.72
CA SER A 16 -5.15 1.99 -17.99
C SER A 16 -6.37 1.14 -18.34
N SER A 17 -6.21 -0.18 -18.38
CA SER A 17 -7.32 -1.10 -18.66
C SER A 17 -8.42 -0.98 -17.60
N ALA A 18 -9.68 -1.06 -18.04
CA ALA A 18 -10.84 -0.90 -17.17
C ALA A 18 -10.87 -1.91 -16.01
N GLU A 19 -10.35 -3.12 -16.24
CA GLU A 19 -10.20 -4.17 -15.23
C GLU A 19 -9.30 -3.70 -14.07
N ILE A 20 -8.08 -3.26 -14.38
CA ILE A 20 -7.10 -2.76 -13.40
C ILE A 20 -7.65 -1.54 -12.67
N MET A 21 -8.17 -0.55 -13.40
CA MET A 21 -8.68 0.69 -12.82
C MET A 21 -9.85 0.45 -11.86
N THR A 22 -10.75 -0.48 -12.18
CA THR A 22 -11.92 -0.80 -11.35
C THR A 22 -11.51 -1.41 -10.01
N GLU A 23 -10.52 -2.29 -10.02
CA GLU A 23 -9.99 -2.92 -8.81
C GLU A 23 -9.18 -1.91 -7.99
N GLN A 24 -8.23 -1.23 -8.64
CA GLN A 24 -7.34 -0.25 -8.02
C GLN A 24 -8.12 0.86 -7.27
N THR A 25 -9.21 1.35 -7.87
CA THR A 25 -10.03 2.43 -7.27
C THR A 25 -10.59 2.04 -5.90
N LYS A 26 -10.91 0.77 -5.68
CA LYS A 26 -11.44 0.29 -4.39
C LYS A 26 -10.39 0.44 -3.29
N HIS A 27 -9.18 -0.05 -3.55
CA HIS A 27 -8.09 0.00 -2.57
C HIS A 27 -7.62 1.43 -2.30
N VAL A 28 -7.49 2.24 -3.36
CA VAL A 28 -7.17 3.67 -3.24
C VAL A 28 -8.24 4.42 -2.44
N GLY A 29 -9.50 3.98 -2.48
CA GLY A 29 -10.57 4.52 -1.64
C GLY A 29 -10.28 4.43 -0.15
N TYR A 30 -9.87 3.25 0.34
CA TYR A 30 -9.50 3.05 1.75
C TYR A 30 -8.26 3.86 2.15
N MET A 31 -7.24 3.90 1.29
CA MET A 31 -6.05 4.73 1.53
C MET A 31 -6.40 6.21 1.63
N LYS A 32 -7.31 6.72 0.80
CA LYS A 32 -7.80 8.10 0.89
C LYS A 32 -8.55 8.35 2.19
N GLU A 33 -9.35 7.40 2.65
CA GLU A 33 -10.00 7.50 3.96
C GLU A 33 -8.95 7.58 5.07
N TYR A 34 -7.97 6.66 5.07
CA TYR A 34 -6.89 6.61 6.06
C TYR A 34 -6.09 7.91 6.15
N ASN A 35 -5.76 8.51 5.01
CA ASN A 35 -5.01 9.77 4.95
C ASN A 35 -5.78 10.99 5.48
N ASN A 36 -7.11 10.91 5.59
CA ASN A 36 -7.95 11.99 6.10
C ASN A 36 -8.30 11.84 7.60
N LEU A 37 -7.95 10.70 8.21
CA LEU A 37 -8.17 10.50 9.64
C LEU A 37 -7.25 11.39 10.48
N GLY A 38 -7.77 11.83 11.63
CA GLY A 38 -7.10 12.76 12.52
C GLY A 38 -6.78 12.18 13.90
N LEU A 39 -6.40 13.07 14.82
CA LEU A 39 -6.23 12.73 16.23
C LEU A 39 -7.57 12.26 16.81
N GLY A 40 -7.58 11.12 17.50
CA GLY A 40 -8.80 10.51 18.07
C GLY A 40 -9.45 9.42 17.20
N ASP A 41 -8.94 9.19 15.98
CA ASP A 41 -9.44 8.15 15.06
C ASP A 41 -8.60 6.86 15.13
N GLU A 42 -7.83 6.63 16.20
CA GLU A 42 -6.79 5.59 16.26
C GLU A 42 -7.35 4.19 15.97
N LYS A 43 -8.56 3.90 16.48
CA LYS A 43 -9.24 2.64 16.21
C LYS A 43 -9.59 2.47 14.73
N ARG A 44 -10.06 3.53 14.08
CA ARG A 44 -10.41 3.48 12.65
C ARG A 44 -9.16 3.41 11.78
N MET A 45 -8.07 4.06 12.19
CA MET A 45 -6.78 3.93 11.54
C MET A 45 -6.29 2.47 11.59
N GLU A 46 -6.37 1.82 12.75
CA GLU A 46 -5.99 0.41 12.90
C GLU A 46 -6.84 -0.51 12.00
N GLU A 47 -8.17 -0.34 12.01
CA GLU A 47 -9.08 -1.09 11.14
C GLU A 47 -8.74 -0.91 9.65
N LEU A 48 -8.53 0.33 9.21
CA LEU A 48 -8.18 0.62 7.82
C LEU A 48 -6.81 0.09 7.44
N LEU A 49 -5.83 0.14 8.34
CA LEU A 49 -4.49 -0.42 8.09
C LEU A 49 -4.59 -1.91 7.74
N HIS A 50 -5.42 -2.67 8.45
CA HIS A 50 -5.66 -4.09 8.18
C HIS A 50 -6.52 -4.35 6.92
N ILE A 51 -7.32 -3.39 6.47
CA ILE A 51 -8.08 -3.49 5.21
C ILE A 51 -7.17 -3.17 4.01
N MET A 52 -6.29 -2.18 4.17
CA MET A 52 -5.43 -1.64 3.11
C MET A 52 -4.23 -2.54 2.82
N ILE A 53 -3.51 -2.94 3.87
CA ILE A 53 -2.21 -3.61 3.76
C ILE A 53 -2.42 -5.12 3.76
N ALA A 54 -1.74 -5.83 2.86
CA ALA A 54 -1.89 -7.28 2.68
C ALA A 54 -1.61 -8.06 3.98
N GLU A 55 -0.54 -7.68 4.67
CA GLU A 55 -0.13 -8.27 5.94
C GLU A 55 0.44 -7.20 6.86
N VAL A 56 -0.02 -7.19 8.12
CA VAL A 56 0.42 -6.22 9.14
C VAL A 56 0.82 -6.98 10.39
N GLY A 57 2.13 -6.96 10.71
CA GLY A 57 2.65 -7.51 11.95
C GLY A 57 2.30 -6.68 13.17
N GLU A 58 2.52 -7.26 14.35
CA GLU A 58 2.30 -6.62 15.65
C GLU A 58 3.10 -5.31 15.79
N ASN A 59 2.50 -4.29 16.41
CA ASN A 59 3.12 -2.99 16.68
C ASN A 59 3.67 -2.29 15.42
N THR A 60 3.03 -2.51 14.28
CA THR A 60 3.35 -1.85 13.03
C THR A 60 2.47 -0.64 12.81
N TYR A 61 3.07 0.44 12.32
CA TYR A 61 2.39 1.72 12.13
C TYR A 61 2.87 2.42 10.86
N ILE A 62 1.91 3.00 10.14
CA ILE A 62 2.15 3.87 8.99
C ILE A 62 1.71 5.27 9.39
N GLN A 63 2.61 6.24 9.33
CA GLN A 63 2.29 7.63 9.60
C GLN A 63 1.62 8.23 8.35
N PRO A 64 0.34 8.65 8.41
CA PRO A 64 -0.29 9.34 7.29
C PRO A 64 0.39 10.71 7.04
N PRO A 65 0.41 11.19 5.78
CA PRO A 65 -0.17 10.53 4.62
C PRO A 65 0.74 9.43 4.05
N PHE A 66 0.10 8.39 3.52
CA PHE A 66 0.69 7.25 2.82
C PHE A 66 0.15 7.17 1.40
N TYR A 67 1.00 6.82 0.44
CA TYR A 67 0.64 6.77 -0.98
C TYR A 67 1.04 5.41 -1.57
N ALA A 68 0.13 4.82 -2.33
CA ALA A 68 0.35 3.56 -3.01
C ALA A 68 -0.55 3.48 -4.26
N ASN A 69 -0.13 2.71 -5.26
CA ASN A 69 -0.88 2.59 -6.51
C ASN A 69 -2.12 1.71 -6.30
N TRP A 70 -1.96 0.62 -5.54
CA TRP A 70 -3.00 -0.32 -5.13
C TRP A 70 -3.41 -0.12 -3.66
N GLY A 71 -3.25 1.09 -3.13
CA GLY A 71 -3.66 1.42 -1.75
C GLY A 71 -2.95 0.62 -0.66
N GLY A 72 -1.82 -0.03 -0.98
CA GLY A 72 -1.08 -0.89 -0.08
C GLY A 72 -1.46 -2.37 -0.15
N HIS A 73 -2.35 -2.76 -1.07
CA HIS A 73 -2.90 -4.11 -1.16
C HIS A 73 -1.86 -5.19 -1.50
N HIS A 74 -0.69 -4.82 -2.03
CA HIS A 74 0.43 -5.73 -2.26
C HIS A 74 1.61 -5.47 -1.32
N VAL A 75 1.39 -4.72 -0.23
CA VAL A 75 2.42 -4.42 0.77
C VAL A 75 2.28 -5.38 1.95
N HIS A 76 3.40 -5.98 2.34
CA HIS A 76 3.51 -6.92 3.44
C HIS A 76 4.48 -6.35 4.48
N LEU A 77 3.99 -6.07 5.68
CA LEU A 77 4.78 -5.49 6.75
C LEU A 77 4.92 -6.49 7.90
N GLY A 78 6.17 -6.76 8.29
CA GLY A 78 6.51 -7.52 9.48
C GLY A 78 6.09 -6.83 10.79
N LYS A 79 6.61 -7.31 11.91
CA LYS A 79 6.37 -6.75 13.25
C LYS A 79 7.27 -5.55 13.50
N TRP A 80 6.79 -4.60 14.31
CA TRP A 80 7.58 -3.42 14.71
C TRP A 80 8.09 -2.62 13.51
N VAL A 81 7.28 -2.53 12.44
CA VAL A 81 7.60 -1.71 11.27
C VAL A 81 7.04 -0.31 11.48
N TYR A 82 7.85 0.70 11.21
CA TYR A 82 7.42 2.10 11.23
C TYR A 82 7.69 2.76 9.88
N VAL A 83 6.63 3.22 9.23
CA VAL A 83 6.73 4.02 8.00
C VAL A 83 6.41 5.46 8.35
N ASN A 84 7.35 6.37 8.13
CA ASN A 84 7.19 7.78 8.46
C ASN A 84 6.45 8.55 7.34
N PHE A 85 6.17 9.84 7.57
CA PHE A 85 5.40 10.73 6.71
C PHE A 85 5.78 10.61 5.22
N ASN A 86 4.77 10.66 4.34
CA ASN A 86 4.94 10.67 2.90
C ASN A 86 5.61 9.40 2.34
N GLY A 87 5.40 8.25 2.97
CA GLY A 87 5.79 6.96 2.40
C GLY A 87 5.03 6.72 1.09
N THR A 88 5.76 6.50 0.00
CA THR A 88 5.20 6.24 -1.34
C THR A 88 5.60 4.86 -1.84
N PHE A 89 4.68 3.89 -1.76
CA PHE A 89 4.93 2.50 -2.13
C PHE A 89 4.16 2.16 -3.42
N VAL A 90 4.82 2.29 -4.57
CA VAL A 90 4.23 1.96 -5.88
C VAL A 90 4.19 0.44 -6.01
N ASP A 91 3.09 -0.13 -5.52
CA ASP A 91 2.86 -1.56 -5.22
C ASP A 91 2.10 -2.28 -6.35
N ASP A 92 2.52 -2.08 -7.60
CA ASP A 92 2.01 -2.88 -8.74
C ASP A 92 2.45 -4.35 -8.67
N GLY A 93 3.50 -4.63 -7.90
CA GLY A 93 3.91 -5.95 -7.45
C GLY A 93 4.10 -5.97 -5.94
N ASN A 94 4.42 -7.14 -5.40
CA ASN A 94 4.54 -7.30 -3.95
C ASN A 94 5.77 -6.57 -3.37
N ILE A 95 5.55 -5.88 -2.25
CA ILE A 95 6.60 -5.24 -1.44
C ILE A 95 6.63 -5.95 -0.09
N TYR A 96 7.78 -6.51 0.28
CA TYR A 96 7.98 -7.18 1.57
C TYR A 96 8.94 -6.38 2.44
N VAL A 97 8.47 -5.93 3.60
CA VAL A 97 9.26 -5.23 4.61
C VAL A 97 9.39 -6.11 5.85
N GLY A 98 10.63 -6.46 6.22
CA GLY A 98 10.91 -7.34 7.34
C GLY A 98 10.69 -6.70 8.72
N ASP A 99 10.72 -7.53 9.75
CA ASP A 99 10.55 -7.12 11.15
C ASP A 99 11.56 -6.03 11.58
N TYR A 100 11.16 -5.17 12.51
CA TYR A 100 11.98 -4.13 13.14
C TYR A 100 12.57 -3.09 12.16
N THR A 101 11.88 -2.87 11.04
CA THR A 101 12.32 -1.91 10.02
C THR A 101 11.74 -0.53 10.27
N MET A 102 12.59 0.50 10.21
CA MET A 102 12.18 1.90 10.24
C MET A 102 12.44 2.57 8.90
N ILE A 103 11.38 3.08 8.27
CA ILE A 103 11.43 3.80 6.99
C ILE A 103 11.26 5.29 7.28
N GLY A 104 12.27 6.08 6.88
CA GLY A 104 12.28 7.52 7.06
C GLY A 104 11.21 8.25 6.23
N PRO A 105 11.02 9.57 6.46
CA PRO A 105 10.02 10.34 5.75
C PRO A 105 10.41 10.54 4.27
N ASN A 106 9.41 10.67 3.41
CA ASN A 106 9.56 10.88 1.96
C ASN A 106 10.30 9.76 1.21
N VAL A 107 10.31 8.54 1.75
CA VAL A 107 10.87 7.38 1.06
C VAL A 107 9.89 6.89 0.00
N THR A 108 10.43 6.60 -1.19
CA THR A 108 9.70 5.96 -2.29
C THR A 108 10.25 4.56 -2.53
N ILE A 109 9.38 3.56 -2.55
CA ILE A 109 9.66 2.18 -2.93
C ILE A 109 8.78 1.88 -4.14
N ALA A 110 9.34 1.47 -5.26
CA ALA A 110 8.58 1.24 -6.48
C ALA A 110 8.92 -0.09 -7.12
N THR A 111 7.88 -0.88 -7.41
CA THR A 111 8.00 -2.13 -8.19
C THR A 111 7.68 -1.91 -9.66
N ALA A 112 6.89 -0.87 -9.98
CA ALA A 112 6.57 -0.52 -11.36
C ALA A 112 7.75 0.14 -12.08
N GLY A 113 7.83 -0.10 -13.37
CA GLY A 113 8.80 0.49 -14.29
C GLY A 113 8.23 0.57 -15.70
N HIS A 114 9.02 1.12 -16.64
CA HIS A 114 8.66 1.30 -18.04
C HIS A 114 9.65 0.59 -18.96
#